data_AF-A0A6S7HE88-F1
#
_entry.id   AF-A0A6S7HE88-F1
#
_cell.length_a   1.000
_cell.length_b   1.000
_cell.length_c   1.000
_cell.angle_alpha   90.00
_cell.angle_beta   90.00
_cell.angle_gamma   90.00
#
_symmetry.space_group_name_H-M   'P 1'
#
loop_
_entity.id
_entity.type
_entity.pdbx_description
1 polymer ?
#
loop_
_entity_poly.entity_id
_entity_poly.type
_entity_poly.pdbx_seq_one_letter_code
_entity_poly.pdbx_strand_id
1 'polypeptide(L)'
;MSAQTEYPSKKIINNPSAVVDEALDGVVLSNKNVQLLKGHRVLIRRGIQCVRERGLVALISGGGSGHEPAHGGFVGHGGLSAAIAGAVFTSPPTKSILATICAVGASNRGGVLLIVKNYTGDRLNFGMAAERAKQEGIKVDMVIVNEDCALSSVDKTAGRRGLCGTVIIHKIAGAMAEAGKSLDEIAPFLRETIKNM
;
A
#
# COMPACT_ATOMS: atom_id res chain seq x y z
N MET A 1 2.72 -2.54 -46.22
CA MET A 1 2.65 -1.86 -44.91
C MET A 1 1.19 -1.50 -44.67
N SER A 2 0.47 -2.28 -43.86
CA SER A 2 -0.90 -1.96 -43.50
C SER A 2 -0.89 -0.79 -42.53
N ALA A 3 -1.54 0.31 -42.91
CA ALA A 3 -1.85 1.39 -41.99
C ALA A 3 -2.75 0.82 -40.88
N GLN A 4 -2.24 0.78 -39.65
CA GLN A 4 -3.08 0.52 -38.49
C GLN A 4 -4.01 1.71 -38.33
N THR A 5 -5.30 1.48 -38.43
CA THR A 5 -6.34 2.46 -38.14
C THR A 5 -6.24 2.82 -36.65
N GLU A 6 -5.71 4.01 -36.33
CA GLU A 6 -5.72 4.53 -34.96
C GLU A 6 -7.16 4.86 -34.56
N TYR A 7 -7.74 4.02 -33.70
CA TYR A 7 -8.98 4.36 -33.02
C TYR A 7 -8.68 5.46 -31.98
N PRO A 8 -9.45 6.55 -31.93
CA PRO A 8 -9.25 7.57 -30.90
C PRO A 8 -9.40 6.95 -29.51
N SER A 9 -8.41 7.20 -28.65
CA SER A 9 -8.40 6.70 -27.28
C SER A 9 -9.64 7.17 -26.52
N LYS A 10 -10.36 6.25 -25.85
CA LYS A 10 -11.45 6.58 -24.92
C LYS A 10 -10.95 7.06 -23.55
N LYS A 11 -9.63 7.05 -23.33
CA LYS A 11 -9.01 7.39 -22.04
C LYS A 11 -8.36 8.76 -22.13
N ILE A 12 -8.63 9.60 -21.14
CA ILE A 12 -7.97 10.90 -20.95
C ILE A 12 -6.61 10.64 -20.32
N ILE A 13 -5.63 10.32 -21.15
CA ILE A 13 -4.24 10.06 -20.76
C ILE A 13 -3.32 10.64 -21.83
N ASN A 14 -2.12 11.05 -21.44
CA ASN A 14 -1.07 11.42 -22.40
C ASN A 14 -0.40 10.12 -22.91
N ASN A 15 0.73 9.75 -22.32
CA ASN A 15 1.44 8.53 -22.66
C ASN A 15 1.05 7.38 -21.69
N PRO A 16 0.58 6.21 -22.20
CA PRO A 16 0.27 5.05 -21.36
C PRO A 16 1.42 4.60 -20.43
N SER A 17 2.69 4.80 -20.80
CA SER A 17 3.82 4.44 -19.94
C SER A 17 4.02 5.41 -18.76
N ALA A 18 3.58 6.66 -18.91
CA ALA A 18 3.71 7.73 -17.92
C ALA A 18 2.46 7.93 -17.06
N VAL A 19 1.33 7.27 -17.40
CA VAL A 19 0.01 7.50 -16.78
C VAL A 19 0.02 7.44 -15.25
N VAL A 20 0.79 6.52 -14.66
CA VAL A 20 0.86 6.40 -13.19
C VAL A 20 1.66 7.55 -12.59
N ASP A 21 2.76 7.95 -13.22
CA ASP A 21 3.61 9.04 -12.73
C ASP A 21 2.85 10.37 -12.80
N GLU A 22 2.21 10.65 -13.94
CA GLU A 22 1.39 11.86 -14.14
C GLU A 22 0.19 11.91 -13.17
N ALA A 23 -0.47 10.77 -12.92
CA ALA A 23 -1.56 10.70 -11.96
C ALA A 23 -1.10 11.00 -10.53
N LEU A 24 0.07 10.47 -10.13
CA LEU A 24 0.66 10.73 -8.81
C LEU A 24 1.09 12.19 -8.66
N ASP A 25 1.67 12.79 -9.70
CA ASP A 25 1.99 14.21 -9.72
C ASP A 25 0.73 15.06 -9.53
N GLY A 26 -0.36 14.72 -10.22
CA GLY A 26 -1.67 15.37 -10.03
C GLY A 26 -2.20 15.26 -8.59
N VAL A 27 -2.01 14.12 -7.93
CA VAL A 27 -2.38 13.95 -6.51
C VAL A 27 -1.54 14.86 -5.61
N VAL A 28 -0.23 14.95 -5.82
CA VAL A 28 0.63 15.84 -5.01
C VAL A 28 0.31 17.32 -5.25
N LEU A 29 -0.01 17.70 -6.49
CA LEU A 29 -0.40 19.07 -6.82
C LEU A 29 -1.74 19.47 -6.18
N SER A 30 -2.71 18.55 -6.13
CA SER A 30 -4.03 18.79 -5.56
C SER A 30 -4.11 18.64 -4.05
N ASN A 31 -3.23 17.84 -3.44
CA ASN A 31 -3.24 17.55 -2.01
C ASN A 31 -1.90 17.87 -1.34
N LYS A 32 -1.86 19.01 -0.63
CA LYS A 32 -0.67 19.46 0.09
C LYS A 32 -0.26 18.54 1.25
N ASN A 33 -1.11 17.63 1.72
CA ASN A 33 -0.81 16.73 2.83
C ASN A 33 -0.01 15.49 2.43
N VAL A 34 0.29 15.30 1.14
CA VAL A 34 1.11 14.20 0.65
C VAL A 34 2.29 14.70 -0.16
N GLN A 35 3.28 13.83 -0.34
CA GLN A 35 4.45 14.05 -1.17
C GLN A 35 4.92 12.74 -1.79
N LEU A 36 5.66 12.82 -2.90
CA LEU A 36 6.30 11.67 -3.50
C LEU A 36 7.63 11.33 -2.80
N LEU A 37 7.87 10.04 -2.58
CA LEU A 37 9.20 9.55 -2.25
C LEU A 37 10.09 9.64 -3.50
N LYS A 38 11.19 10.36 -3.40
CA LYS A 38 12.10 10.59 -4.54
C LYS A 38 12.53 9.26 -5.19
N GLY A 39 12.32 9.15 -6.50
CA GLY A 39 12.71 7.98 -7.30
C GLY A 39 11.75 6.77 -7.20
N HIS A 40 10.63 6.91 -6.49
CA HIS A 40 9.65 5.84 -6.30
C HIS A 40 8.22 6.35 -6.49
N ARG A 41 7.36 5.49 -7.07
CA ARG A 41 5.91 5.71 -7.17
C ARG A 41 5.23 5.49 -5.81
N VAL A 42 5.54 6.36 -4.85
CA VAL A 42 5.09 6.21 -3.46
C VAL A 42 4.59 7.55 -2.95
N LEU A 43 3.32 7.59 -2.57
CA LEU A 43 2.78 8.71 -1.81
C LEU A 43 3.07 8.49 -0.33
N ILE A 44 3.66 9.49 0.31
CA ILE A 44 3.93 9.51 1.75
C ILE A 44 3.19 10.69 2.36
N ARG A 45 2.55 10.49 3.51
CA ARG A 45 1.93 11.59 4.24
C ARG A 45 2.99 12.59 4.69
N ARG A 46 2.74 13.87 4.51
CA ARG A 46 3.56 14.91 5.16
C ARG A 46 3.41 14.80 6.67
N GLY A 47 4.45 15.17 7.40
CA GLY A 47 4.48 14.97 8.85
C GLY A 47 4.71 13.51 9.28
N ILE A 48 5.21 12.64 8.40
CA ILE A 48 5.64 11.28 8.77
C ILE A 48 6.64 11.27 9.95
N GLN A 49 7.44 12.33 10.07
CA GLN A 49 8.36 12.51 11.20
C GLN A 49 7.63 12.50 12.56
N CYS A 50 6.45 13.10 12.66
CA CYS A 50 5.64 13.10 13.88
C CYS A 50 5.17 11.69 14.27
N VAL A 51 4.88 10.81 13.29
CA VAL A 51 4.59 9.38 13.55
C VAL A 51 5.78 8.71 14.22
N ARG A 52 6.99 8.93 13.66
CA ARG A 52 8.23 8.33 14.12
C ARG A 52 8.60 8.80 15.53
N GLU A 53 8.54 10.11 15.76
CA GLU A 53 8.89 10.75 17.04
C GLU A 53 7.94 10.34 18.16
N ARG A 54 6.64 10.22 17.87
CA ARG A 54 5.64 9.73 18.83
C ARG A 54 5.69 8.21 19.02
N GLY A 55 6.51 7.49 18.25
CA GLY A 55 6.61 6.03 18.31
C GLY A 55 5.31 5.32 17.88
N LEU A 56 4.52 5.93 17.01
CA LEU A 56 3.29 5.31 16.49
C LEU A 56 3.61 4.31 15.38
N VAL A 57 2.77 3.29 15.24
CA VAL A 57 2.90 2.31 14.16
C VAL A 57 2.69 3.00 12.81
N ALA A 58 3.67 2.89 11.90
CA ALA A 58 3.51 3.37 10.54
C ALA A 58 2.76 2.33 9.70
N LEU A 59 1.73 2.76 8.97
CA LEU A 59 0.90 1.87 8.17
C LEU A 59 1.22 2.06 6.69
N ILE A 60 1.55 0.99 5.97
CA ILE A 60 1.76 1.07 4.53
C ILE A 60 0.95 0.01 3.79
N SER A 61 0.50 0.36 2.59
CA SER A 61 -0.19 -0.55 1.68
C SER A 61 0.24 -0.26 0.25
N GLY A 62 -0.13 -1.10 -0.69
CA GLY A 62 0.22 -0.92 -2.09
C GLY A 62 -0.38 -1.97 -3.00
N GLY A 63 -0.09 -1.82 -4.28
CA GLY A 63 -0.56 -2.71 -5.33
C GLY A 63 -0.47 -2.06 -6.70
N GLY A 64 -1.00 -2.73 -7.71
CA GLY A 64 -1.11 -2.13 -9.04
C GLY A 64 -2.01 -0.90 -9.07
N SER A 65 -1.65 0.06 -9.91
CA SER A 65 -2.50 1.21 -10.24
C SER A 65 -3.72 0.79 -11.06
N GLY A 66 -4.71 1.67 -11.17
CA GLY A 66 -6.00 1.39 -11.80
C GLY A 66 -7.09 0.98 -10.81
N HIS A 67 -6.81 1.10 -9.50
CA HIS A 67 -7.76 0.87 -8.41
C HIS A 67 -8.00 2.14 -7.58
N GLU A 68 -7.58 3.30 -8.08
CA GLU A 68 -7.74 4.58 -7.41
C GLU A 68 -9.23 4.79 -7.00
N PRO A 69 -9.51 5.23 -5.75
CA PRO A 69 -8.58 5.84 -4.79
C PRO A 69 -7.69 4.85 -4.01
N ALA A 70 -7.87 3.53 -4.14
CA ALA A 70 -7.00 2.57 -3.49
C ALA A 70 -5.60 2.56 -4.15
N HIS A 71 -4.50 2.82 -3.46
CA HIS A 71 -4.39 3.11 -2.01
C HIS A 71 -4.02 4.57 -1.69
N GLY A 72 -3.60 5.34 -2.70
CA GLY A 72 -3.09 6.71 -2.54
C GLY A 72 -4.06 7.67 -1.87
N GLY A 73 -5.37 7.51 -2.11
CA GLY A 73 -6.42 8.33 -1.51
C GLY A 73 -6.60 8.12 -0.01
N PHE A 74 -6.01 7.07 0.57
CA PHE A 74 -6.09 6.75 2.00
C PHE A 74 -4.81 7.13 2.76
N VAL A 75 -3.86 7.81 2.13
CA VAL A 75 -2.65 8.32 2.78
C VAL A 75 -2.97 9.60 3.56
N GLY A 76 -2.79 9.57 4.87
CA GLY A 76 -3.12 10.70 5.74
C GLY A 76 -3.21 10.35 7.23
N HIS A 77 -3.58 11.35 8.03
CA HIS A 77 -3.85 11.16 9.46
C HIS A 77 -5.06 10.22 9.66
N GLY A 78 -4.94 9.25 10.57
CA GLY A 78 -5.98 8.24 10.80
C GLY A 78 -6.18 7.23 9.67
N GLY A 79 -5.26 7.20 8.70
CA GLY A 79 -5.19 6.26 7.57
C GLY A 79 -3.75 5.76 7.37
N LEU A 80 -3.33 5.61 6.11
CA LEU A 80 -1.99 5.12 5.77
C LEU A 80 -0.92 6.19 5.96
N SER A 81 0.26 5.77 6.43
CA SER A 81 1.49 6.57 6.40
C SER A 81 2.04 6.72 4.98
N ALA A 82 1.94 5.67 4.17
CA ALA A 82 2.35 5.68 2.77
C ALA A 82 1.59 4.65 1.93
N ALA A 83 1.49 4.91 0.63
CA ALA A 83 0.93 4.00 -0.37
C ALA A 83 1.90 3.82 -1.54
N ILE A 84 2.19 2.56 -1.90
CA ILE A 84 3.10 2.21 -3.00
C ILE A 84 2.28 1.84 -4.23
N ALA A 85 2.47 2.57 -5.32
CA ALA A 85 1.83 2.32 -6.61
C ALA A 85 2.77 1.50 -7.51
N GLY A 86 2.26 0.39 -8.05
CA GLY A 86 2.91 -0.37 -9.11
C GLY A 86 2.60 0.19 -10.49
N ALA A 87 2.88 -0.60 -11.54
CA ALA A 87 2.27 -0.32 -12.84
C ALA A 87 0.78 -0.67 -12.80
N VAL A 88 0.04 -0.34 -13.87
CA VAL A 88 -1.39 -0.67 -13.97
C VAL A 88 -1.58 -2.18 -13.78
N PHE A 89 -2.41 -2.56 -12.79
CA PHE A 89 -2.71 -3.94 -12.39
C PHE A 89 -1.50 -4.83 -12.03
N THR A 90 -0.34 -4.24 -11.73
CA THR A 90 0.88 -4.98 -11.41
C THR A 90 1.42 -4.59 -10.04
N SER A 91 1.71 -5.57 -9.18
CA SER A 91 2.33 -5.36 -7.86
C SER A 91 3.55 -4.42 -7.95
N PRO A 92 3.75 -3.51 -6.99
CA PRO A 92 4.91 -2.63 -6.99
C PRO A 92 6.21 -3.40 -6.83
N PRO A 93 7.32 -2.88 -7.35
CA PRO A 93 8.61 -3.54 -7.24
C PRO A 93 9.10 -3.54 -5.80
N THR A 94 9.71 -4.65 -5.37
CA THR A 94 10.26 -4.85 -4.02
C THR A 94 11.14 -3.69 -3.54
N LYS A 95 11.95 -3.10 -4.44
CA LYS A 95 12.80 -1.94 -4.12
C LYS A 95 12.01 -0.73 -3.62
N SER A 96 10.83 -0.46 -4.20
CA SER A 96 9.99 0.68 -3.80
C SER A 96 9.28 0.39 -2.49
N ILE A 97 8.88 -0.87 -2.25
CA ILE A 97 8.30 -1.29 -0.99
C ILE A 97 9.34 -1.15 0.14
N LEU A 98 10.55 -1.68 -0.07
CA LEU A 98 11.65 -1.57 0.89
C LEU A 98 12.00 -0.10 1.18
N ALA A 99 12.18 0.72 0.14
CA ALA A 99 12.44 2.15 0.31
C ALA A 99 11.34 2.85 1.14
N THR A 100 10.08 2.45 0.95
CA THR A 100 8.95 2.96 1.74
C THR A 100 9.03 2.51 3.20
N ILE A 101 9.31 1.23 3.46
CA ILE A 101 9.49 0.71 4.82
C ILE A 101 10.61 1.46 5.53
N CYS A 102 11.75 1.67 4.88
CA CYS A 102 12.87 2.41 5.45
C CYS A 102 12.49 3.88 5.71
N ALA A 103 11.79 4.54 4.77
CA ALA A 103 11.39 5.94 4.91
C ALA A 103 10.44 6.18 6.11
N VAL A 104 9.54 5.24 6.41
CA VAL A 104 8.57 5.38 7.52
C VAL A 104 9.02 4.69 8.81
N GLY A 105 9.91 3.70 8.71
CA GLY A 105 10.29 2.80 9.79
C GLY A 105 11.66 3.05 10.40
N ALA A 106 12.59 3.70 9.68
CA ALA A 106 13.92 4.00 10.23
C ALA A 106 13.77 4.84 11.51
N SER A 107 14.42 4.43 12.59
CA SER A 107 14.33 5.09 13.91
C SER A 107 12.89 5.23 14.47
N ASN A 108 11.90 4.50 13.93
CA ASN A 108 10.55 4.46 14.48
C ASN A 108 10.42 3.29 15.45
N ARG A 109 10.27 3.57 16.75
CA ARG A 109 10.09 2.52 17.76
C ARG A 109 8.74 1.80 17.67
N GLY A 110 7.74 2.41 17.01
CA GLY A 110 6.42 1.81 16.79
C GLY A 110 6.41 0.69 15.74
N GLY A 111 7.42 0.66 14.86
CA GLY A 111 7.48 -0.29 13.74
C GLY A 111 6.55 0.04 12.58
N VAL A 112 6.46 -0.90 11.64
CA VAL A 112 5.71 -0.76 10.38
C VAL A 112 4.76 -1.93 10.18
N LEU A 113 3.50 -1.65 9.86
CA LEU A 113 2.52 -2.65 9.47
C LEU A 113 2.26 -2.59 7.97
N LEU A 114 2.46 -3.72 7.29
CA LEU A 114 2.14 -3.92 5.88
C LEU A 114 0.71 -4.46 5.76
N ILE A 115 -0.17 -3.73 5.10
CA ILE A 115 -1.54 -4.18 4.78
C ILE A 115 -1.56 -4.58 3.31
N VAL A 116 -1.60 -5.88 3.03
CA VAL A 116 -1.34 -6.44 1.70
C VAL A 116 -2.57 -7.19 1.19
N LYS A 117 -2.99 -6.94 -0.05
CA LYS A 117 -4.09 -7.69 -0.69
C LYS A 117 -3.60 -9.09 -1.08
N ASN A 118 -4.46 -10.11 -1.00
CA ASN A 118 -4.08 -11.47 -1.33
C ASN A 118 -3.99 -11.74 -2.84
N TYR A 119 -2.96 -11.18 -3.46
CA TYR A 119 -2.49 -11.53 -4.80
C TYR A 119 -1.07 -12.07 -4.72
N THR A 120 -0.73 -13.04 -5.56
CA THR A 120 0.59 -13.70 -5.53
C THR A 120 1.73 -12.69 -5.64
N GLY A 121 1.68 -11.79 -6.61
CA GLY A 121 2.72 -10.76 -6.81
C GLY A 121 2.80 -9.75 -5.66
N ASP A 122 1.67 -9.39 -5.04
CA ASP A 122 1.66 -8.51 -3.87
C ASP A 122 2.32 -9.23 -2.68
N ARG A 123 1.92 -10.45 -2.38
CA ARG A 123 2.48 -11.24 -1.26
C ARG A 123 3.97 -11.47 -1.38
N LEU A 124 4.44 -11.86 -2.57
CA LEU A 124 5.86 -12.11 -2.81
C LEU A 124 6.68 -10.82 -2.66
N ASN A 125 6.29 -9.73 -3.34
CA ASN A 125 7.07 -8.49 -3.32
C ASN A 125 7.08 -7.83 -1.94
N PHE A 126 5.93 -7.77 -1.26
CA PHE A 126 5.85 -7.22 0.09
C PHE A 126 6.57 -8.11 1.10
N GLY A 127 6.42 -9.44 1.01
CA GLY A 127 7.12 -10.38 1.87
C GLY A 127 8.64 -10.27 1.76
N MET A 128 9.18 -10.22 0.54
CA MET A 128 10.62 -10.02 0.31
C MET A 128 11.13 -8.70 0.89
N ALA A 129 10.38 -7.61 0.72
CA ALA A 129 10.73 -6.31 1.29
C ALA A 129 10.67 -6.31 2.83
N ALA A 130 9.67 -6.98 3.41
CA ALA A 130 9.51 -7.13 4.85
C ALA A 130 10.70 -7.86 5.48
N GLU A 131 11.08 -9.01 4.91
CA GLU A 131 12.21 -9.80 5.41
C GLU A 131 13.52 -9.03 5.29
N ARG A 132 13.72 -8.28 4.19
CA ARG A 132 14.91 -7.43 4.06
C ARG A 132 14.94 -6.31 5.10
N ALA A 133 13.81 -5.64 5.34
CA ALA A 133 13.73 -4.58 6.34
C ALA A 133 13.95 -5.09 7.77
N LYS A 134 13.46 -6.31 8.09
CA LYS A 134 13.72 -6.98 9.38
C LYS A 134 15.21 -7.27 9.58
N GLN A 135 15.91 -7.71 8.53
CA GLN A 135 17.38 -7.91 8.56
C GLN A 135 18.13 -6.59 8.84
N GLU A 136 17.55 -5.46 8.43
CA GLU A 136 18.08 -4.11 8.71
C GLU A 136 17.63 -3.56 10.07
N GLY A 137 16.97 -4.38 10.90
CA GLY A 137 16.58 -4.04 12.27
C GLY A 137 15.26 -3.27 12.39
N ILE A 138 14.48 -3.12 11.32
CA ILE A 138 13.17 -2.47 11.37
C ILE A 138 12.14 -3.47 11.89
N LYS A 139 11.37 -3.10 12.92
CA LYS A 139 10.22 -3.89 13.39
C LYS A 139 9.11 -3.83 12.33
N VAL A 140 8.85 -4.93 11.65
CA VAL A 140 7.84 -5.03 10.59
C VAL A 140 6.91 -6.21 10.85
N ASP A 141 5.61 -6.00 10.72
CA ASP A 141 4.61 -7.07 10.63
C ASP A 141 3.74 -6.90 9.37
N MET A 142 3.08 -7.96 8.93
CA MET A 142 2.28 -8.00 7.72
C MET A 142 0.96 -8.71 7.95
N VAL A 143 -0.12 -8.11 7.44
CA VAL A 143 -1.46 -8.72 7.38
C VAL A 143 -1.90 -8.86 5.93
N ILE A 144 -2.54 -9.98 5.63
CA ILE A 144 -3.05 -10.31 4.30
C ILE A 144 -4.57 -10.17 4.31
N VAL A 145 -5.10 -9.30 3.45
CA VAL A 145 -6.55 -9.12 3.27
C VAL A 145 -7.03 -10.03 2.13
N ASN A 146 -8.02 -10.86 2.43
CA ASN A 146 -8.53 -11.92 1.56
C ASN A 146 -10.06 -12.08 1.69
N GLU A 147 -10.80 -10.98 1.68
CA GLU A 147 -12.25 -10.95 1.97
C GLU A 147 -13.13 -11.35 0.78
N ASP A 148 -12.59 -11.52 -0.43
CA ASP A 148 -13.40 -11.86 -1.58
C ASP A 148 -14.03 -13.26 -1.43
N CYS A 149 -15.35 -13.33 -1.29
CA CYS A 149 -16.10 -14.58 -1.13
C CYS A 149 -16.46 -15.26 -2.46
N ALA A 150 -16.14 -14.65 -3.61
CA ALA A 150 -16.44 -15.24 -4.91
C ALA A 150 -15.60 -16.48 -5.24
N LEU A 151 -14.44 -16.64 -4.58
CA LEU A 151 -13.55 -17.78 -4.75
C LEU A 151 -13.63 -18.71 -3.54
N SER A 152 -13.66 -20.01 -3.82
CA SER A 152 -13.57 -21.03 -2.78
C SER A 152 -12.10 -21.38 -2.51
N SER A 153 -11.77 -21.88 -1.32
CA SER A 153 -10.41 -22.31 -0.96
C SER A 153 -9.88 -23.50 -1.79
N VAL A 154 -10.70 -24.06 -2.68
CA VAL A 154 -10.39 -25.21 -3.55
C VAL A 154 -9.75 -24.77 -4.88
N ASP A 155 -9.80 -23.48 -5.21
CA ASP A 155 -9.18 -22.97 -6.43
C ASP A 155 -7.65 -22.99 -6.32
N LYS A 156 -6.94 -23.44 -7.37
CA LYS A 156 -5.46 -23.53 -7.47
C LYS A 156 -4.75 -22.16 -7.49
N THR A 157 -5.32 -21.16 -6.84
CA THR A 157 -4.84 -19.79 -6.73
C THR A 157 -4.28 -19.55 -5.31
N ALA A 158 -3.87 -18.31 -5.00
CA ALA A 158 -3.38 -17.93 -3.67
C ALA A 158 -4.47 -17.92 -2.56
N GLY A 159 -5.68 -18.39 -2.87
CA GLY A 159 -6.88 -18.31 -2.02
C GLY A 159 -7.77 -17.10 -2.38
N ARG A 160 -8.73 -16.78 -1.51
CA ARG A 160 -9.63 -15.60 -1.63
C ARG A 160 -8.83 -14.33 -1.91
N ARG A 161 -9.25 -13.49 -2.86
CA ARG A 161 -8.57 -12.23 -3.20
C ARG A 161 -8.83 -11.17 -2.12
N GLY A 162 -7.95 -10.16 -2.06
CA GLY A 162 -8.22 -8.93 -1.31
C GLY A 162 -8.81 -7.86 -2.23
N LEU A 163 -9.98 -7.32 -1.92
CA LEU A 163 -10.70 -6.32 -2.74
C LEU A 163 -11.00 -5.06 -1.89
N CYS A 164 -12.24 -4.57 -1.92
CA CYS A 164 -12.66 -3.30 -1.31
C CYS A 164 -12.65 -3.33 0.23
N GLY A 165 -12.77 -4.50 0.86
CA GLY A 165 -12.66 -4.65 2.31
C GLY A 165 -11.32 -4.20 2.87
N THR A 166 -10.28 -4.18 2.03
CA THR A 166 -8.97 -3.60 2.37
C THR A 166 -9.06 -2.16 2.88
N VAL A 167 -10.00 -1.36 2.36
CA VAL A 167 -10.20 0.04 2.79
C VAL A 167 -10.69 0.11 4.24
N ILE A 168 -11.55 -0.82 4.64
CA ILE A 168 -12.02 -0.92 6.03
C ILE A 168 -10.84 -1.24 6.95
N ILE A 169 -9.98 -2.18 6.54
CA ILE A 169 -8.77 -2.54 7.28
C ILE A 169 -7.82 -1.35 7.40
N HIS A 170 -7.63 -0.53 6.36
CA HIS A 170 -6.84 0.71 6.47
C HIS A 170 -7.40 1.64 7.54
N LYS A 171 -8.72 1.82 7.57
CA LYS A 171 -9.37 2.77 8.49
C LYS A 171 -9.30 2.30 9.94
N ILE A 172 -9.53 1.01 10.19
CA ILE A 172 -9.42 0.39 11.51
C ILE A 172 -7.96 0.49 11.99
N ALA A 173 -7.01 0.03 11.17
CA ALA A 173 -5.59 0.10 11.50
C ALA A 173 -5.16 1.54 11.80
N GLY A 174 -5.56 2.50 10.95
CA GLY A 174 -5.27 3.92 11.10
C GLY A 174 -5.82 4.49 12.40
N ALA A 175 -7.04 4.14 12.78
CA ALA A 175 -7.62 4.57 14.05
C ALA A 175 -6.85 3.99 15.26
N MET A 176 -6.49 2.71 15.22
CA MET A 176 -5.72 2.08 16.30
C MET A 176 -4.32 2.68 16.42
N ALA A 177 -3.63 2.91 15.29
CA ALA A 177 -2.31 3.51 15.27
C ALA A 177 -2.30 4.94 15.83
N GLU A 178 -3.28 5.77 15.46
CA GLU A 178 -3.40 7.13 16.03
C GLU A 178 -3.78 7.11 17.51
N ALA A 179 -4.49 6.07 17.97
CA ALA A 179 -4.77 5.83 19.39
C ALA A 179 -3.54 5.30 20.18
N GLY A 180 -2.38 5.17 19.54
CA GLY A 180 -1.14 4.74 20.21
C GLY A 180 -1.04 3.24 20.46
N LYS A 181 -1.88 2.42 19.79
CA LYS A 181 -1.79 0.96 19.89
C LYS A 181 -0.50 0.45 19.28
N SER A 182 0.10 -0.54 19.94
CA SER A 182 1.35 -1.14 19.50
C SER A 182 1.15 -2.05 18.28
N LEU A 183 2.23 -2.32 17.52
CA LEU A 183 2.18 -3.24 16.39
C LEU A 183 1.65 -4.63 16.80
N ASP A 184 2.01 -5.07 18.01
CA ASP A 184 1.65 -6.37 18.56
C ASP A 184 0.18 -6.43 19.04
N GLU A 185 -0.48 -5.27 19.22
CA GLU A 185 -1.92 -5.19 19.42
C GLU A 185 -2.68 -5.08 18.09
N ILE A 186 -2.19 -4.26 17.15
CA ILE A 186 -2.88 -3.98 15.89
C ILE A 186 -2.90 -5.22 14.99
N ALA A 187 -1.75 -5.86 14.75
CA ALA A 187 -1.66 -6.91 13.74
C ALA A 187 -2.52 -8.15 14.08
N PRO A 188 -2.54 -8.69 15.31
CA PRO A 188 -3.45 -9.78 15.67
C PRO A 188 -4.92 -9.39 15.58
N PHE A 189 -5.30 -8.19 16.03
CA PHE A 189 -6.67 -7.70 15.95
C PHE A 189 -7.17 -7.63 14.49
N LEU A 190 -6.34 -7.11 13.59
CA LEU A 190 -6.69 -7.05 12.17
C LEU A 190 -6.76 -8.43 11.54
N ARG A 191 -5.86 -9.36 11.88
CA ARG A 191 -5.96 -10.76 11.39
C ARG A 191 -7.28 -11.40 11.77
N GLU A 192 -7.73 -11.17 13.01
CA GLU A 192 -9.02 -11.69 13.46
C GLU A 192 -10.19 -10.98 12.77
N THR A 193 -10.11 -9.66 12.60
CA THR A 193 -11.12 -8.89 11.86
C THR A 193 -11.25 -9.42 10.42
N ILE A 194 -10.14 -9.64 9.72
CA ILE A 194 -10.12 -10.13 8.33
C ILE A 194 -10.75 -11.52 8.19
N LYS A 195 -10.55 -12.43 9.15
CA LYS A 195 -11.21 -13.75 9.12
C LYS A 195 -12.73 -13.66 9.17
N ASN A 196 -13.26 -12.60 9.79
CA ASN A 196 -14.68 -12.36 9.95
C ASN A 196 -15.28 -11.53 8.79
N MET A 197 -14.51 -11.28 7.71
CA MET A 197 -14.97 -10.64 6.47
C MET A 197 -15.28 -11.67 5.37
#